data_AF-A0AAV4G2J1-F1
#
_entry.id   AF-A0AAV4G2J1-F1
#
_cell.length_a   1.000
_cell.length_b   1.000
_cell.length_c   1.000
_cell.angle_alpha   90.00
_cell.angle_beta   90.00
_cell.angle_gamma   90.00
#
_symmetry.space_group_name_H-M   'P 1'
#
loop_
_entity.id
_entity.type
_entity.pdbx_description
1 polymer ?
#
loop_
_entity_poly.entity_id
_entity_poly.type
_entity_poly.pdbx_seq_one_letter_code
_entity_poly.pdbx_strand_id
1 'polypeptide(L)'
;MFLGVNFWTFGPEALGDSFFSKTPKITGRWLGEDVFPRMAICDFRLRQMNNVQVHSVQCVLPINIFLEKMYIFLWFFFAMLALINLYSLISWFLDLLTDRKTRQFLDKFAHVITPGKTPKNTEIRIFNSLARKYLKSDGIFLIKIIAVNTTDLLAADLLRQIWVRYKQYRQKQDSTPFLSDASEANDGNSHLGAAALPE
;
A
#
# COMPACT_ATOMS: atom_id res chain seq x y z
N MET A 1 0.45 14.83 18.51
CA MET A 1 0.95 15.21 19.85
C MET A 1 -0.22 15.82 20.60
N PHE A 2 -1.03 15.02 21.32
CA PHE A 2 -2.31 15.49 21.88
C PHE A 2 -2.30 15.67 23.41
N LEU A 3 -1.29 15.19 24.13
CA LEU A 3 -1.18 15.34 25.60
C LEU A 3 0.31 15.49 26.04
N GLY A 4 1.20 15.97 25.17
CA GLY A 4 2.66 15.97 25.44
C GLY A 4 3.32 14.58 25.43
N VAL A 5 2.53 13.51 25.36
CA VAL A 5 2.98 12.12 25.21
C VAL A 5 2.84 11.62 23.77
N ASN A 6 3.76 10.74 23.36
CA ASN A 6 3.72 10.07 22.06
C ASN A 6 2.69 8.94 22.11
N PHE A 7 1.55 9.14 21.43
CA PHE A 7 0.45 8.16 21.37
C PHE A 7 0.91 6.75 20.93
N TRP A 8 1.89 6.70 20.01
CA TRP A 8 2.46 5.45 19.51
C TRP A 8 3.29 4.67 20.55
N THR A 9 3.99 5.37 21.46
CA THR A 9 4.81 4.73 22.50
C THR A 9 4.03 4.45 23.78
N PHE A 10 2.92 5.14 23.99
CA PHE A 10 2.09 5.02 25.20
C PHE A 10 1.56 3.60 25.44
N GLY A 11 1.02 2.95 24.41
CA GLY A 11 0.41 1.64 24.61
C GLY A 11 1.38 0.47 24.77
N PRO A 12 2.51 0.36 24.02
CA PRO A 12 3.52 -0.65 24.30
C PRO A 12 4.12 -0.51 25.71
N GLU A 13 4.26 0.72 26.22
CA GLU A 13 4.74 1.01 27.57
C GLU A 13 3.71 0.60 28.65
N ALA A 14 2.43 0.91 28.43
CA ALA A 14 1.33 0.47 29.31
C ALA A 14 1.11 -1.06 29.29
N LEU A 15 1.26 -1.70 28.13
CA LEU A 15 1.21 -3.16 27.97
C LEU A 15 2.41 -3.86 28.61
N GLY A 16 3.62 -3.32 28.44
CA GLY A 16 4.83 -3.85 29.03
C GLY A 16 4.77 -3.88 30.55
N ASP A 17 4.29 -2.79 31.16
CA ASP A 17 4.07 -2.72 32.61
C ASP A 17 2.94 -3.67 33.08
N SER A 18 1.93 -3.95 32.25
CA SER A 18 0.79 -4.83 32.60
C SER A 18 1.03 -6.32 32.36
N PHE A 19 1.81 -6.71 31.34
CA PHE A 19 1.99 -8.09 30.89
C PHE A 19 3.40 -8.66 31.09
N PHE A 20 4.45 -7.83 31.02
CA PHE A 20 5.85 -8.30 31.04
C PHE A 20 6.55 -8.06 32.38
N SER A 21 6.03 -7.15 33.22
CA SER A 21 6.58 -6.91 34.55
C SER A 21 6.16 -8.00 35.55
N LYS A 22 7.12 -8.84 35.95
CA LYS A 22 6.98 -9.79 37.08
C LYS A 22 7.32 -9.14 38.44
N THR A 23 7.49 -7.81 38.47
CA THR A 23 7.78 -7.03 39.68
C THR A 23 6.82 -5.84 39.79
N PRO A 24 5.99 -5.74 40.83
CA PRO A 24 5.15 -4.57 41.01
C PRO A 24 6.06 -3.35 41.21
N LYS A 25 6.00 -2.34 40.34
CA LYS A 25 6.62 -1.04 40.66
C LYS A 25 5.86 -0.50 41.88
N ILE A 26 6.48 -0.58 43.05
CA ILE A 26 6.04 0.04 44.33
C ILE A 26 6.33 1.54 44.25
N THR A 27 5.83 2.16 43.20
CA THR A 27 5.73 3.60 43.08
C THR A 27 4.41 3.73 42.36
N GLY A 28 3.36 4.09 43.10
CA GLY A 28 2.01 4.25 42.56
C GLY A 28 1.88 5.37 41.52
N ARG A 29 2.96 5.73 40.82
CA ARG A 29 2.98 6.63 39.68
C ARG A 29 2.50 5.88 38.45
N TRP A 30 1.27 6.17 38.11
CA TRP A 30 0.72 5.81 36.81
C TRP A 30 1.37 6.72 35.76
N LEU A 31 1.67 6.17 34.58
CA LEU A 31 2.42 6.80 33.49
C LEU A 31 1.90 8.20 33.04
N GLY A 32 0.70 8.60 33.49
CA GLY A 32 0.08 9.89 33.20
C GLY A 32 -0.02 10.87 34.38
N GLU A 33 0.46 10.53 35.59
CA GLU A 33 0.36 11.43 36.77
C GLU A 33 1.15 12.73 36.62
N ASP A 34 2.24 12.72 35.84
CA ASP A 34 3.05 13.92 35.58
C ASP A 34 2.36 14.91 34.62
N VAL A 35 1.37 14.44 33.85
CA VAL A 35 0.64 15.27 32.87
C VAL A 35 -0.75 15.62 33.36
N PHE A 36 -1.42 14.71 34.07
CA PHE A 36 -2.74 14.94 34.63
C PHE A 36 -2.89 14.32 36.03
N PRO A 37 -2.93 15.13 37.11
CA PRO A 37 -3.13 14.63 38.47
C PRO A 37 -4.58 14.16 38.66
N ARG A 38 -4.76 12.98 39.28
CA ARG A 38 -6.09 12.43 39.61
C ARG A 38 -6.73 13.06 40.84
N MET A 39 -5.90 13.71 41.65
CA MET A 39 -6.23 14.41 42.89
C MET A 39 -5.64 15.82 42.82
N ALA A 40 -6.45 16.83 43.08
CA ALA A 40 -6.01 18.22 43.16
C ALA A 40 -6.36 18.79 44.54
N ILE A 41 -5.52 19.70 45.05
CA ILE A 41 -5.84 20.46 46.26
C ILE A 41 -6.62 21.70 45.82
N CYS A 42 -7.84 21.85 46.34
CA CYS A 42 -8.70 23.01 46.11
C CYS A 42 -8.70 23.89 47.36
N ASP A 43 -8.23 25.13 47.23
CA ASP A 43 -8.22 26.11 48.32
C ASP A 43 -9.46 27.00 48.28
N PHE A 44 -10.29 26.93 49.31
CA PHE A 44 -11.45 27.80 49.52
C PHE A 44 -11.09 28.93 50.47
N ARG A 45 -11.30 30.18 50.05
CA ARG A 45 -11.11 31.36 50.92
C ARG A 45 -12.47 31.74 51.52
N LEU A 46 -12.65 31.46 52.80
CA LEU A 46 -13.84 31.84 53.57
C LEU A 46 -13.54 33.13 54.35
N ARG A 47 -14.46 34.11 54.31
CA ARG A 47 -14.36 35.35 55.08
C ARG A 47 -15.25 35.24 56.31
N GLN A 48 -14.66 35.32 57.50
CA GLN A 48 -15.40 35.36 58.76
C GLN A 48 -14.84 36.51 59.62
N MET A 49 -15.70 37.45 60.01
CA MET A 49 -15.36 38.58 60.90
C MET A 49 -14.07 39.33 60.52
N ASN A 50 -13.98 39.85 59.29
CA ASN A 50 -12.82 40.63 58.78
C ASN A 50 -11.49 39.85 58.61
N ASN A 51 -11.45 38.54 58.88
CA ASN A 51 -10.29 37.69 58.63
C ASN A 51 -10.58 36.70 57.48
N VAL A 52 -9.62 36.52 56.56
CA VAL A 52 -9.72 35.56 55.45
C VAL A 52 -9.00 34.28 55.86
N GLN A 53 -9.74 33.20 56.07
CA GLN A 53 -9.16 31.88 56.37
C GLN A 53 -9.22 30.98 55.12
N VAL A 54 -8.10 30.35 54.80
CA VAL A 54 -8.00 29.41 53.67
C VAL A 54 -8.23 28.00 54.20
N HIS A 55 -9.17 27.29 53.59
CA HIS A 55 -9.44 25.87 53.83
C HIS A 55 -9.09 25.06 52.59
N SER A 56 -8.17 24.11 52.73
CA SER A 56 -7.76 23.22 51.65
C SER A 56 -8.56 21.91 51.72
N VAL A 57 -9.12 21.48 50.60
CA VAL A 57 -9.76 20.15 50.48
C VAL A 57 -9.16 19.37 49.31
N GLN A 58 -9.26 18.05 49.39
CA GLN A 58 -8.84 17.17 48.32
C GLN A 58 -9.98 16.94 47.33
N CYS A 59 -9.81 17.44 46.10
CA CYS A 59 -10.72 17.24 44.98
C CYS A 59 -10.26 16.06 44.13
N VAL A 60 -11.15 15.12 43.84
CA VAL A 60 -10.93 14.11 42.78
C VAL A 60 -11.33 14.74 41.45
N LEU A 61 -10.61 14.44 40.35
CA LEU A 61 -10.98 14.83 38.99
C LEU A 61 -11.52 13.62 38.20
N PRO A 62 -12.85 13.36 38.22
CA PRO A 62 -13.47 12.23 37.51
C PRO A 62 -13.20 12.23 36.01
N ILE A 63 -13.05 13.42 35.42
CA ILE A 63 -12.77 13.58 33.99
C ILE A 63 -11.39 13.00 33.60
N ASN A 64 -10.40 13.16 34.47
CA ASN A 64 -9.04 12.72 34.18
C ASN A 64 -8.91 11.19 34.26
N ILE A 65 -9.51 10.58 35.28
CA ILE A 65 -9.55 9.12 35.40
C ILE A 65 -10.34 8.48 34.25
N PHE A 66 -11.39 9.15 33.75
CA PHE A 66 -12.16 8.67 32.60
C PHE A 66 -11.31 8.68 31.32
N LEU A 67 -10.59 9.77 31.06
CA LEU A 67 -9.70 9.89 29.91
C LEU A 67 -8.63 8.80 29.93
N GLU A 68 -7.99 8.57 31.08
CA GLU A 68 -6.99 7.51 31.23
C GLU A 68 -7.50 6.13 30.79
N LYS A 69 -8.70 5.73 31.22
CA LYS A 69 -9.26 4.42 30.86
C LYS A 69 -9.75 4.36 29.42
N MET A 70 -10.34 5.44 28.91
CA MET A 70 -10.78 5.53 27.53
C MET A 70 -9.58 5.47 26.57
N TYR A 71 -8.50 6.19 26.85
CA TYR A 71 -7.31 6.22 25.99
C TYR A 71 -6.63 4.85 25.88
N ILE A 72 -6.58 4.08 26.96
CA ILE A 72 -6.07 2.70 26.94
C ILE A 72 -6.95 1.83 26.02
N PHE A 73 -8.28 1.91 26.17
CA PHE A 73 -9.21 1.18 25.30
C PHE A 73 -9.06 1.56 23.81
N LEU A 74 -8.97 2.86 23.51
CA LEU A 74 -8.77 3.35 22.14
C LEU A 74 -7.45 2.87 21.55
N TRP A 75 -6.38 2.81 22.35
CA TRP A 75 -5.09 2.34 21.87
C TRP A 75 -5.18 0.86 21.43
N PHE A 76 -5.79 -0.01 22.23
CA PHE A 76 -6.00 -1.40 21.85
C PHE A 76 -6.88 -1.55 20.61
N PHE A 77 -7.95 -0.77 20.53
CA PHE A 77 -8.84 -0.77 19.38
C PHE A 77 -8.11 -0.34 18.10
N PHE A 78 -7.36 0.76 18.14
CA PHE A 78 -6.58 1.22 16.99
C PHE A 78 -5.42 0.29 16.65
N ALA A 79 -4.77 -0.34 17.62
CA ALA A 79 -3.76 -1.36 17.38
C ALA A 79 -4.36 -2.58 16.65
N MET A 80 -5.51 -3.07 17.10
CA MET A 80 -6.25 -4.14 16.43
C MET A 80 -6.64 -3.76 15.00
N LEU A 81 -7.23 -2.57 14.81
CA LEU A 81 -7.58 -2.07 13.47
C LEU A 81 -6.34 -1.92 12.59
N ALA A 82 -5.23 -1.42 13.12
CA ALA A 82 -3.98 -1.30 12.38
C ALA A 82 -3.46 -2.67 11.94
N LEU A 83 -3.51 -3.69 12.80
CA LEU A 83 -3.11 -5.05 12.46
C LEU A 83 -4.02 -5.67 11.37
N ILE A 84 -5.34 -5.49 11.48
CA ILE A 84 -6.28 -5.98 10.46
C ILE A 84 -6.04 -5.30 9.12
N ASN A 85 -5.85 -3.98 9.11
CA ASN A 85 -5.55 -3.23 7.90
C ASN A 85 -4.20 -3.62 7.33
N LEU A 86 -3.17 -3.80 8.16
CA LEU A 86 -1.86 -4.24 7.73
C LEU A 86 -1.91 -5.64 7.12
N TYR A 87 -2.65 -6.57 7.73
CA TYR A 87 -2.87 -7.90 7.16
C TYR A 87 -3.57 -7.83 5.80
N SER A 88 -4.65 -7.05 5.71
CA SER A 88 -5.37 -6.84 4.45
C SER A 88 -4.45 -6.24 3.37
N LEU A 89 -3.68 -5.21 3.72
CA LEU A 89 -2.75 -4.55 2.83
C LEU A 89 -1.63 -5.48 2.38
N ILE A 90 -1.06 -6.28 3.28
CA ILE A 90 -0.05 -7.29 2.95
C ILE A 90 -0.66 -8.35 2.04
N SER A 91 -1.86 -8.86 2.32
CA SER A 91 -2.50 -9.85 1.45
C SER A 91 -2.72 -9.30 0.05
N TRP A 92 -3.21 -8.07 -0.07
CA TRP A 92 -3.43 -7.41 -1.35
C TRP A 92 -2.13 -7.15 -2.09
N PHE A 93 -1.08 -6.73 -1.37
CA PHE A 93 0.25 -6.49 -1.91
C PHE A 93 0.96 -7.78 -2.37
N LEU A 94 0.86 -8.86 -1.59
CA LEU A 94 1.39 -10.18 -1.99
C LEU A 94 0.64 -10.74 -3.19
N ASP A 95 -0.69 -10.60 -3.22
CA ASP A 95 -1.47 -10.92 -4.40
C ASP A 95 -1.00 -10.10 -5.59
N LEU A 96 -0.68 -8.83 -5.39
CA LEU A 96 -0.20 -7.93 -6.43
C LEU A 96 1.12 -8.35 -7.06
N LEU A 97 2.10 -8.68 -6.21
CA LEU A 97 3.43 -9.13 -6.63
C LEU A 97 3.39 -10.53 -7.25
N THR A 98 2.35 -11.32 -6.95
CA THR A 98 2.25 -12.70 -7.44
C THR A 98 1.66 -12.77 -8.85
N ASP A 99 2.55 -12.88 -9.84
CA ASP A 99 2.22 -13.13 -11.25
C ASP A 99 1.40 -14.42 -11.49
N ARG A 100 1.37 -15.34 -10.53
CA ARG A 100 0.65 -16.62 -10.67
C ARG A 100 -0.86 -16.42 -10.76
N LYS A 101 -1.42 -15.53 -9.94
CA LYS A 101 -2.86 -15.19 -9.97
C LYS A 101 -3.21 -14.44 -11.25
N THR A 102 -2.31 -13.56 -11.71
CA THR A 102 -2.43 -12.88 -13.00
C THR A 102 -2.54 -13.88 -14.14
N ARG A 103 -1.65 -14.88 -14.20
CA ARG A 103 -1.68 -15.90 -15.26
C ARG A 103 -2.96 -16.71 -15.23
N GLN A 104 -3.43 -17.09 -14.03
CA GLN A 104 -4.71 -17.81 -13.88
C GLN A 104 -5.92 -16.97 -14.30
N PHE A 105 -5.93 -15.69 -13.94
CA PHE A 105 -6.93 -14.74 -14.41
C PHE A 105 -6.89 -14.71 -15.93
N LEU A 106 -5.76 -14.34 -16.53
CA LEU A 106 -5.59 -14.23 -17.97
C LEU A 106 -5.99 -15.52 -18.73
N ASP A 107 -5.62 -16.69 -18.20
CA ASP A 107 -5.97 -18.00 -18.77
C ASP A 107 -7.49 -18.26 -18.73
N LYS A 108 -8.15 -17.94 -17.62
CA LYS A 108 -9.62 -17.96 -17.53
C LYS A 108 -10.27 -17.03 -18.55
N PHE A 109 -9.75 -15.81 -18.74
CA PHE A 109 -10.29 -14.90 -19.76
C PHE A 109 -10.03 -15.39 -21.18
N ALA A 110 -8.87 -15.98 -21.46
CA ALA A 110 -8.58 -16.56 -22.77
C ALA A 110 -9.63 -17.63 -23.15
N HIS A 111 -10.08 -18.42 -22.17
CA HIS A 111 -11.16 -19.39 -22.35
C HIS A 111 -12.52 -18.72 -22.59
N VAL A 112 -12.83 -17.62 -21.90
CA VAL A 112 -14.12 -16.89 -22.04
C VAL A 112 -14.22 -16.14 -23.39
N ILE A 113 -13.11 -15.58 -23.88
CA ILE A 113 -13.08 -14.81 -25.13
C ILE A 113 -13.22 -15.71 -26.38
N THR A 114 -12.87 -17.00 -26.26
CA THR A 114 -12.87 -17.99 -27.35
C THR A 114 -13.81 -19.16 -27.05
N PRO A 115 -15.13 -18.94 -26.94
CA PRO A 115 -16.06 -20.03 -26.68
C PRO A 115 -16.10 -21.01 -27.87
N GLY A 116 -15.89 -22.29 -27.62
CA GLY A 116 -16.10 -23.37 -28.60
C GLY A 116 -14.89 -23.81 -29.45
N LYS A 117 -13.69 -23.26 -29.22
CA LYS A 117 -12.43 -23.82 -29.75
C LYS A 117 -11.47 -24.08 -28.60
N THR A 118 -10.93 -25.29 -28.52
CA THR A 118 -9.77 -25.53 -27.64
C THR A 118 -8.65 -24.58 -28.09
N PRO A 119 -8.12 -23.72 -27.20
CA PRO A 119 -7.08 -22.80 -27.60
C PRO A 119 -5.88 -23.63 -28.05
N LYS A 120 -5.51 -23.50 -29.33
CA LYS A 120 -4.28 -24.14 -29.83
C LYS A 120 -3.11 -23.61 -29.00
N ASN A 121 -2.12 -24.45 -28.71
CA ASN A 121 -0.91 -24.03 -27.99
C ASN A 121 -0.28 -22.73 -28.53
N THR A 122 -0.44 -22.47 -29.84
CA THR A 122 -0.04 -21.22 -30.50
C THR A 122 -0.79 -19.99 -30.00
N GLU A 123 -2.12 -20.05 -29.80
CA GLU A 123 -2.91 -18.90 -29.33
C GLU A 123 -2.55 -18.53 -27.89
N ILE A 124 -2.32 -19.53 -27.03
CA ILE A 124 -1.86 -19.34 -25.65
C ILE A 124 -0.48 -18.66 -25.63
N ARG A 125 0.41 -18.98 -26.56
CA ARG A 125 1.72 -18.31 -26.70
C ARG A 125 1.57 -16.86 -27.13
N ILE A 126 0.67 -16.56 -28.06
CA ILE A 126 0.41 -15.20 -28.54
C ILE A 126 -0.19 -14.34 -27.43
N PHE A 127 -1.08 -14.93 -26.63
CA PHE A 127 -1.68 -14.29 -25.48
C PHE A 127 -0.67 -14.01 -24.37
N ASN A 128 0.23 -14.95 -24.09
CA ASN A 128 1.37 -14.70 -23.20
C ASN A 128 2.33 -13.63 -23.75
N SER A 129 2.42 -13.46 -25.07
CA SER A 129 3.18 -12.37 -25.70
C SER A 129 2.47 -11.02 -25.53
N LEU A 130 1.14 -10.96 -25.64
CA LEU A 130 0.35 -9.77 -25.28
C LEU A 130 0.66 -9.37 -23.83
N ALA A 131 0.52 -10.31 -22.89
CA ALA A 131 0.71 -10.05 -21.47
C ALA A 131 2.10 -9.49 -21.15
N ARG A 132 3.16 -10.17 -21.64
CA ARG A 132 4.54 -9.82 -21.28
C ARG A 132 5.15 -8.70 -22.13
N LYS A 133 4.84 -8.63 -23.43
CA LYS A 133 5.48 -7.66 -24.34
C LYS A 133 4.66 -6.38 -24.56
N TYR A 134 3.34 -6.50 -24.68
CA TYR A 134 2.48 -5.36 -25.01
C TYR A 134 1.91 -4.68 -23.76
N LEU A 135 1.39 -5.47 -22.81
CA LEU A 135 0.72 -4.92 -21.62
C LEU A 135 1.68 -4.60 -20.45
N LYS A 136 2.83 -5.31 -20.38
CA LYS A 136 3.85 -5.20 -19.33
C LYS A 136 3.28 -5.40 -17.91
N SER A 137 4.12 -5.29 -16.88
CA SER A 137 3.71 -5.39 -15.46
C SER A 137 2.63 -4.37 -15.11
N ASP A 138 2.74 -3.15 -15.63
CA ASP A 138 1.93 -2.01 -15.20
C ASP A 138 0.51 -2.09 -15.76
N GLY A 139 0.36 -2.49 -17.02
CA GLY A 139 -0.97 -2.68 -17.62
C GLY A 139 -1.67 -3.92 -17.06
N ILE A 140 -0.92 -4.97 -16.73
CA ILE A 140 -1.44 -6.13 -16.00
C ILE A 140 -1.99 -5.70 -14.63
N PHE A 141 -1.22 -4.89 -13.90
CA PHE A 141 -1.62 -4.35 -12.60
C PHE A 141 -2.88 -3.50 -12.71
N LEU A 142 -2.97 -2.63 -13.72
CA LEU A 142 -4.16 -1.81 -13.96
C LEU A 142 -5.41 -2.65 -14.23
N ILE A 143 -5.32 -3.66 -15.12
CA ILE A 143 -6.45 -4.55 -15.40
C ILE A 143 -6.87 -5.31 -14.14
N LYS A 144 -5.92 -5.72 -13.30
CA LYS A 144 -6.20 -6.38 -12.04
C LYS A 144 -6.91 -5.46 -11.04
N ILE A 145 -6.47 -4.21 -10.90
CA ILE A 145 -7.16 -3.23 -10.06
C ILE A 145 -8.59 -3.05 -10.55
N ILE A 146 -8.79 -2.89 -11.85
CA ILE A 146 -10.13 -2.75 -12.43
C ILE A 146 -10.96 -3.99 -12.13
N ALA A 147 -10.40 -5.20 -12.31
CA ALA A 147 -11.10 -6.46 -12.03
C ALA A 147 -11.47 -6.64 -10.56
N VAL A 148 -10.67 -6.15 -9.62
CA VAL A 148 -10.99 -6.23 -8.17
C VAL A 148 -12.06 -5.21 -7.79
N ASN A 149 -12.11 -4.06 -8.45
CA ASN A 149 -13.05 -2.99 -8.14
C ASN A 149 -14.35 -3.04 -8.96
N THR A 150 -14.42 -3.89 -9.99
CA THR A 150 -15.57 -4.00 -10.91
C THR A 150 -15.97 -5.46 -11.06
N THR A 151 -17.08 -5.73 -11.76
CA THR A 151 -17.48 -7.10 -12.09
C THR A 151 -16.48 -7.75 -13.03
N ASP A 152 -16.11 -9.02 -12.78
CA ASP A 152 -15.24 -9.82 -13.65
C ASP A 152 -15.63 -9.76 -15.14
N LEU A 153 -16.94 -9.65 -15.43
CA LEU A 153 -17.47 -9.52 -16.79
C LEU A 153 -17.03 -8.22 -17.49
N LEU A 154 -16.96 -7.10 -16.77
CA LEU A 154 -16.50 -5.82 -17.33
C LEU A 154 -15.00 -5.88 -17.63
N ALA A 155 -14.23 -6.47 -16.71
CA ALA A 155 -12.80 -6.70 -16.93
C ALA A 155 -12.55 -7.65 -18.12
N ALA A 156 -13.40 -8.67 -18.33
CA ALA A 156 -13.34 -9.52 -19.52
C ALA A 156 -13.52 -8.71 -20.80
N ASP A 157 -14.53 -7.84 -20.84
CA ASP A 157 -14.84 -7.08 -22.03
C ASP A 157 -13.73 -6.08 -22.37
N LEU A 158 -13.18 -5.41 -21.35
CA LEU A 158 -12.01 -4.55 -21.52
C LEU A 158 -10.81 -5.33 -22.09
N LEU A 159 -10.50 -6.50 -21.52
CA LEU A 159 -9.41 -7.34 -22.00
C LEU A 159 -9.66 -7.84 -23.43
N ARG A 160 -10.92 -8.13 -23.78
CA ARG A 160 -11.34 -8.51 -25.13
C ARG A 160 -11.07 -7.37 -26.12
N GLN A 161 -11.42 -6.13 -25.78
CA GLN A 161 -11.16 -4.97 -26.64
C GLN A 161 -9.66 -4.75 -26.85
N ILE A 162 -8.86 -4.92 -25.79
CA ILE A 162 -7.38 -4.86 -25.87
C ILE A 162 -6.84 -5.97 -26.77
N TRP A 163 -7.36 -7.18 -26.67
CA TRP A 163 -6.96 -8.32 -27.50
C TRP A 163 -7.24 -8.08 -28.99
N VAL A 164 -8.41 -7.54 -29.33
CA VAL A 164 -8.77 -7.21 -30.72
C VAL A 164 -7.80 -6.17 -31.29
N ARG A 165 -7.53 -5.09 -30.54
CA ARG A 165 -6.54 -4.07 -30.94
C ARG A 165 -5.12 -4.63 -31.06
N TYR A 166 -4.70 -5.50 -30.14
CA TYR A 166 -3.39 -6.14 -30.20
C TYR A 166 -3.21 -7.02 -31.45
N LYS A 167 -4.24 -7.79 -31.83
CA LYS A 167 -4.19 -8.58 -33.07
C LYS A 167 -3.99 -7.69 -34.31
N GLN A 168 -4.69 -6.55 -34.37
CA GLN A 168 -4.53 -5.59 -35.46
C GLN A 168 -3.14 -4.93 -35.47
N TYR A 169 -2.61 -4.56 -34.30
CA TYR A 169 -1.26 -4.02 -34.16
C TYR A 169 -0.22 -5.04 -34.63
N ARG A 170 -0.33 -6.29 -34.17
CA ARG A 170 0.58 -7.36 -34.56
C ARG A 170 0.50 -7.68 -36.06
N GLN A 171 -0.71 -7.69 -36.63
CA GLN A 171 -0.87 -7.93 -38.07
C GLN A 171 -0.17 -6.85 -38.89
N LYS A 172 -0.24 -5.56 -38.50
CA LYS A 172 0.54 -4.49 -39.14
C LYS A 172 2.05 -4.69 -39.02
N GLN A 173 2.51 -5.17 -37.86
CA GLN A 173 3.92 -5.46 -37.63
C GLN A 173 4.42 -6.65 -38.48
N ASP A 174 3.64 -7.72 -38.59
CA ASP A 174 3.91 -8.86 -39.48
C ASP A 174 3.79 -8.46 -40.98
N SER A 175 3.04 -7.40 -41.30
CA SER A 175 2.91 -6.85 -42.67
C SER A 175 4.10 -5.99 -43.11
N THR A 176 5.10 -5.77 -42.24
CA THR A 176 6.31 -5.01 -42.57
C THR A 176 7.55 -5.92 -42.55
N PRO A 177 7.74 -6.85 -43.52
CA PRO A 177 9.03 -7.50 -43.70
C PRO A 177 9.95 -6.67 -44.62
N PHE A 178 11.20 -6.48 -44.18
CA PHE A 178 12.37 -5.95 -44.91
C PHE A 178 12.42 -4.44 -45.23
N LEU A 179 13.09 -3.68 -44.35
CA LEU A 179 14.05 -2.63 -44.73
C LEU A 179 14.87 -2.19 -43.48
N SER A 180 15.68 -3.10 -42.93
CA SER A 180 16.84 -2.74 -42.09
C SER A 180 17.72 -3.97 -41.87
N ASP A 181 18.34 -4.44 -42.96
CA ASP A 181 19.59 -5.23 -42.92
C ASP A 181 20.25 -5.09 -44.31
N ALA A 182 20.43 -3.84 -44.75
CA ALA A 182 21.23 -3.47 -45.92
C ALA A 182 21.63 -1.98 -45.84
N SER A 183 22.17 -1.54 -44.72
CA SER A 183 22.91 -0.28 -44.64
C SER A 183 24.07 -0.37 -43.65
N GLU A 184 24.75 -1.52 -43.64
CA GLU A 184 26.05 -1.70 -43.00
C GLU A 184 27.00 -2.33 -44.03
N ALA A 185 27.11 -1.68 -45.19
CA ALA A 185 28.21 -1.88 -46.13
C ALA A 185 28.34 -0.62 -47.01
N ASN A 186 29.53 -0.03 -46.99
CA ASN A 186 29.97 1.13 -47.76
C ASN A 186 29.43 2.51 -47.36
N ASP A 187 30.09 3.13 -46.39
CA ASP A 187 30.80 4.38 -46.72
C ASP A 187 32.02 4.60 -45.81
N GLY A 188 33.14 4.99 -46.40
CA GLY A 188 34.20 5.69 -45.68
C GLY A 188 35.41 4.90 -45.14
N ASN A 189 36.17 4.20 -45.99
CA ASN A 189 37.63 4.23 -45.81
C ASN A 189 38.39 4.04 -47.15
N SER A 190 38.38 5.08 -47.98
CA SER A 190 39.31 5.26 -49.09
C SER A 190 40.42 6.23 -48.69
N HIS A 191 41.42 5.72 -47.96
CA HIS A 191 42.76 6.29 -47.94
C HIS A 191 43.60 5.54 -48.98
N LEU A 192 43.83 6.15 -50.15
CA LEU A 192 45.06 6.17 -50.95
C LEU A 192 44.74 6.58 -52.40
N GLY A 193 45.48 7.57 -52.93
CA GLY A 193 45.60 7.79 -54.38
C GLY A 193 45.30 9.21 -54.87
N ALA A 194 46.07 10.18 -54.41
CA ALA A 194 46.29 11.41 -55.17
C ALA A 194 47.27 11.09 -56.31
N ALA A 195 46.80 11.12 -57.57
CA ALA A 195 47.66 11.22 -58.74
C ALA A 195 46.92 12.01 -59.82
N ALA A 196 47.55 13.10 -60.24
CA ALA A 196 47.05 14.13 -61.12
C ALA A 196 46.94 13.66 -62.59
N LEU A 197 46.05 14.34 -63.31
CA LEU A 197 45.86 14.35 -64.77
C LEU A 197 47.04 15.05 -65.49
N PRO A 198 47.13 14.94 -66.83
CA PRO A 198 48.36 14.99 -67.61
C PRO A 198 48.73 16.40 -68.10
N GLU A 199 50.04 16.63 -68.24
CA GLU A 199 50.73 17.22 -69.41
C GLU A 199 52.13 16.60 -69.51
#